data_AF-A0A496B4Y5-F1
#
_entry.id   AF-A0A496B4Y5-F1
#
_cell.length_a   1.000
_cell.length_b   1.000
_cell.length_c   1.000
_cell.angle_alpha   90.00
_cell.angle_beta   90.00
_cell.angle_gamma   90.00
#
_symmetry.space_group_name_H-M   'P 1'
#
loop_
_entity.id
_entity.type
_entity.pdbx_description
1 polymer ?
#
loop_
_entity_poly.entity_id
_entity_poly.type
_entity_poly.pdbx_seq_one_letter_code
_entity_poly.pdbx_strand_id
1 'polypeptide(L)'
;MNYAQVLNELETLVNETFALWEHNRVGFQWRHYTWNHTMRVRALSMELGKREGGDVKLLEVAGTLHDITKRYDGVILTDDNGQRILDHNGFWLNETLTPAGQNIVTELYDKHDLHGTVHHESGAVITENILGMYDFEPDFVQAATAVVLAHLKPMNLTAEDFKLLYNRIENQVLYDADTMDPNVGYTAFFRNIHIHSYFALQRGNFDLEDYVRNLPRWINSKQEFVDKLLTESSREVAQARQDRNQHLFLQMVDELDDMEINRKYGLLGVIEYFVSVTEDPHFLNQLDYLQNEWLPQRQQWLAEEENGASARDRAQVAIDRVDDFLTLLTRESNGEI
;
A
#
# COMPACT_ATOMS: atom_id res chain seq x y z
N MET A 1 -12.22 7.87 -28.03
CA MET A 1 -12.11 8.14 -26.58
C MET A 1 -11.02 9.14 -26.25
N ASN A 2 -11.28 10.12 -25.37
CA ASN A 2 -10.24 10.94 -24.73
C ASN A 2 -9.68 10.20 -23.51
N TYR A 3 -8.55 9.50 -23.67
CA TYR A 3 -8.02 8.61 -22.64
C TYR A 3 -7.74 9.32 -21.30
N ALA A 4 -7.11 10.50 -21.32
CA ALA A 4 -6.77 11.22 -20.09
C ALA A 4 -8.02 11.66 -19.31
N GLN A 5 -9.08 12.05 -20.02
CA GLN A 5 -10.36 12.37 -19.39
C GLN A 5 -10.98 11.12 -18.77
N VAL A 6 -11.05 10.01 -19.51
CA VAL A 6 -11.64 8.76 -19.02
C VAL A 6 -10.89 8.23 -17.80
N LEU A 7 -9.56 8.28 -17.82
CA LEU A 7 -8.73 7.87 -16.69
C LEU A 7 -9.02 8.70 -15.43
N ASN A 8 -9.15 10.02 -15.56
CA ASN A 8 -9.55 10.89 -14.45
C ASN A 8 -10.97 10.58 -13.93
N GLU A 9 -11.91 10.26 -14.82
CA GLU A 9 -13.25 9.83 -14.43
C GLU A 9 -13.21 8.49 -13.65
N LEU A 10 -12.37 7.53 -14.06
CA LEU A 10 -12.16 6.28 -13.33
C LEU A 10 -11.53 6.51 -11.95
N GLU A 11 -10.51 7.37 -11.85
CA GLU A 11 -9.88 7.74 -10.58
C GLU A 11 -10.90 8.39 -9.62
N THR A 12 -11.70 9.30 -10.15
CA THR A 12 -12.78 9.96 -9.40
C THR A 12 -13.78 8.93 -8.89
N LEU A 13 -14.24 8.03 -9.76
CA LEU A 13 -15.17 6.96 -9.41
C LEU A 13 -14.63 6.05 -8.30
N VAL A 14 -13.36 5.63 -8.39
CA VAL A 14 -12.72 4.76 -7.39
C VAL A 14 -12.65 5.47 -6.04
N ASN A 15 -12.18 6.72 -6.02
CA ASN A 15 -12.09 7.50 -4.79
C ASN A 15 -13.46 7.75 -4.15
N GLU A 16 -14.47 8.10 -4.96
CA GLU A 16 -15.87 8.22 -4.50
C GLU A 16 -16.39 6.91 -3.93
N THR A 17 -16.12 5.78 -4.61
CA THR A 17 -16.53 4.44 -4.16
C THR A 17 -15.92 4.15 -2.79
N PHE A 18 -14.64 4.40 -2.58
CA PHE A 18 -14.00 4.14 -1.29
C PHE A 18 -14.56 4.96 -0.13
N ALA A 19 -15.15 6.12 -0.42
CA ALA A 19 -15.79 6.98 0.57
C ALA A 19 -17.21 6.53 0.98
N LEU A 20 -17.82 5.55 0.31
CA LEU A 20 -19.22 5.16 0.57
C LEU A 20 -19.45 4.41 1.89
N TRP A 21 -18.40 4.00 2.60
CA TRP A 21 -18.51 3.27 3.87
C TRP A 21 -18.29 4.19 5.07
N GLU A 22 -19.19 4.12 6.06
CA GLU A 22 -19.06 4.86 7.33
C GLU A 22 -17.82 4.46 8.11
N HIS A 23 -17.48 3.15 8.10
CA HIS A 23 -16.32 2.60 8.80
C HIS A 23 -15.04 3.29 8.35
N ASN A 24 -14.37 3.99 9.27
CA ASN A 24 -13.03 4.47 8.99
C ASN A 24 -12.06 3.28 8.87
N ARG A 25 -12.03 2.39 9.88
CA ARG A 25 -11.05 1.32 10.00
C ARG A 25 -11.69 -0.07 10.12
N VAL A 26 -11.16 -1.02 9.36
CA VAL A 26 -11.55 -2.43 9.37
C VAL A 26 -10.27 -3.26 9.35
N GLY A 27 -9.99 -3.95 10.47
CA GLY A 27 -8.74 -4.68 10.66
C GLY A 27 -7.50 -3.80 10.43
N PHE A 28 -6.74 -4.10 9.37
CA PHE A 28 -5.50 -3.44 9.00
C PHE A 28 -5.65 -2.38 7.90
N GLN A 29 -6.88 -2.02 7.54
CA GLN A 29 -7.20 -1.03 6.51
C GLN A 29 -7.96 0.13 7.12
N TRP A 30 -7.68 1.34 6.65
CA TRP A 30 -8.42 2.56 6.99
C TRP A 30 -8.88 3.27 5.70
N ARG A 31 -9.69 4.32 5.82
CA ARG A 31 -10.35 4.95 4.67
C ARG A 31 -9.35 5.41 3.60
N HIS A 32 -8.42 6.28 3.98
CA HIS A 32 -7.45 6.83 3.01
C HIS A 32 -6.39 5.81 2.55
N TYR A 33 -6.19 4.73 3.30
CA TYR A 33 -5.26 3.66 2.91
C TYR A 33 -5.59 3.12 1.52
N THR A 34 -6.86 2.79 1.28
CA THR A 34 -7.30 2.09 0.07
C THR A 34 -6.93 2.90 -1.17
N TRP A 35 -7.28 4.19 -1.19
CA TRP A 35 -6.92 5.08 -2.30
C TRP A 35 -5.41 5.26 -2.45
N ASN A 36 -4.70 5.54 -1.36
CA ASN A 36 -3.25 5.75 -1.44
C ASN A 36 -2.51 4.47 -1.89
N HIS A 37 -2.98 3.30 -1.47
CA HIS A 37 -2.48 2.00 -1.92
C HIS A 37 -2.74 1.79 -3.40
N THR A 38 -3.98 2.01 -3.88
CA THR A 38 -4.31 1.91 -5.31
C THR A 38 -3.39 2.74 -6.19
N MET A 39 -3.12 3.99 -5.80
CA MET A 39 -2.23 4.87 -6.56
C MET A 39 -0.78 4.39 -6.58
N ARG A 40 -0.24 3.89 -5.46
CA ARG A 40 1.13 3.36 -5.41
C ARG A 40 1.27 2.06 -6.19
N VAL A 41 0.30 1.15 -6.08
CA VAL A 41 0.26 -0.11 -6.83
C VAL A 41 0.20 0.17 -8.33
N ARG A 42 -0.66 1.11 -8.77
CA ARG A 42 -0.71 1.56 -10.16
C ARG A 42 0.62 2.12 -10.65
N ALA A 43 1.23 3.04 -9.91
CA ALA A 43 2.48 3.66 -10.33
C ALA A 43 3.59 2.60 -10.47
N LEU A 44 3.69 1.71 -9.48
CA LEU A 44 4.64 0.61 -9.47
C LEU A 44 4.38 -0.41 -10.59
N SER A 45 3.12 -0.76 -10.86
CA SER A 45 2.76 -1.70 -11.92
C SER A 45 3.12 -1.13 -13.29
N MET A 46 2.95 0.17 -13.52
CA MET A 46 3.37 0.83 -14.75
C MET A 46 4.90 0.78 -14.94
N GLU A 47 5.69 1.02 -13.89
CA GLU A 47 7.15 0.94 -13.98
C GLU A 47 7.66 -0.48 -14.19
N LEU A 48 7.11 -1.47 -13.48
CA LEU A 48 7.44 -2.88 -13.68
C LEU A 48 7.00 -3.36 -15.07
N GLY A 49 5.82 -2.93 -15.53
CA GLY A 49 5.32 -3.21 -16.88
C GLY A 49 6.28 -2.72 -17.97
N LYS A 50 6.85 -1.52 -17.81
CA LYS A 50 7.89 -1.01 -18.74
C LYS A 50 9.13 -1.90 -18.76
N ARG A 51 9.56 -2.42 -17.61
CA ARG A 51 10.76 -3.29 -17.50
C ARG A 51 10.53 -4.66 -18.11
N GLU A 52 9.33 -5.22 -17.93
CA GLU A 52 8.96 -6.55 -18.40
C GLU A 52 8.38 -6.55 -19.83
N GLY A 53 8.24 -5.37 -20.46
CA GLY A 53 7.68 -5.24 -21.81
C GLY A 53 6.17 -5.47 -21.90
N GLY A 54 5.44 -5.25 -20.79
CA GLY A 54 3.98 -5.33 -20.74
C GLY A 54 3.27 -4.07 -21.26
N ASP A 55 1.96 -4.16 -21.44
CA ASP A 55 1.11 -3.04 -21.80
C ASP A 55 0.90 -2.11 -20.58
N VAL A 56 1.66 -1.01 -20.58
CA VAL A 56 1.63 0.01 -19.52
C VAL A 56 0.26 0.67 -19.40
N LYS A 57 -0.46 0.86 -20.51
CA LYS A 57 -1.80 1.49 -20.50
C LYS A 57 -2.82 0.54 -19.87
N LEU A 58 -2.72 -0.75 -20.18
CA LEU A 58 -3.52 -1.79 -19.55
C LEU A 58 -3.27 -1.84 -18.04
N LEU A 59 -2.01 -1.83 -17.61
CA LEU A 59 -1.62 -1.82 -16.20
C LEU A 59 -2.05 -0.56 -15.46
N GLU A 60 -2.05 0.59 -16.13
CA GLU A 60 -2.55 1.85 -15.57
C GLU A 60 -4.05 1.77 -15.24
N VAL A 61 -4.86 1.26 -16.19
CA VAL A 61 -6.31 1.10 -16.00
C VAL A 61 -6.61 0.01 -14.99
N ALA A 62 -6.03 -1.18 -15.14
CA ALA A 62 -6.25 -2.30 -14.23
C ALA A 62 -5.76 -1.97 -12.81
N GLY A 63 -4.60 -1.33 -12.68
CA GLY A 63 -4.08 -0.86 -11.39
C GLY A 63 -4.98 0.19 -10.72
N THR A 64 -5.69 1.01 -11.49
CA THR A 64 -6.69 1.95 -10.94
C THR A 64 -7.92 1.21 -10.40
N LEU A 65 -8.34 0.10 -11.03
CA LEU A 65 -9.60 -0.57 -10.75
C LEU A 65 -9.49 -1.84 -9.89
N HIS A 66 -8.29 -2.39 -9.67
CA HIS A 66 -8.10 -3.71 -9.07
C HIS A 66 -8.82 -3.89 -7.73
N ASP A 67 -8.77 -2.83 -6.90
CA ASP A 67 -9.33 -2.81 -5.56
C ASP A 67 -10.68 -2.08 -5.49
N ILE A 68 -11.36 -1.78 -6.60
CA ILE A 68 -12.59 -0.95 -6.62
C ILE A 68 -13.72 -1.52 -5.74
N THR A 69 -13.71 -2.83 -5.49
CA THR A 69 -14.67 -3.49 -4.58
C THR A 69 -14.07 -3.88 -3.23
N LYS A 70 -12.83 -3.46 -2.91
CA LYS A 70 -12.12 -3.85 -1.69
C LYS A 70 -12.87 -3.51 -0.41
N ARG A 71 -13.61 -2.41 -0.41
CA ARG A 71 -14.34 -1.92 0.76
C ARG A 71 -15.53 -2.79 1.16
N TYR A 72 -15.96 -3.73 0.31
CA TYR A 72 -16.90 -4.78 0.68
C TYR A 72 -16.25 -5.84 1.59
N ASP A 73 -14.93 -6.01 1.55
CA ASP A 73 -14.20 -6.92 2.42
C ASP A 73 -14.17 -6.39 3.87
N GLY A 74 -14.90 -7.07 4.74
CA GLY A 74 -14.90 -6.85 6.18
C GLY A 74 -13.76 -7.58 6.90
N VAL A 75 -13.99 -7.90 8.18
CA VAL A 75 -13.03 -8.65 8.99
C VAL A 75 -12.86 -10.06 8.41
N ILE A 76 -11.61 -10.55 8.35
CA ILE A 76 -11.30 -11.92 7.94
C ILE A 76 -11.92 -12.90 8.95
N LEU A 77 -12.66 -13.88 8.45
CA LEU A 77 -13.32 -14.88 9.28
C LEU A 77 -12.30 -15.91 9.81
N THR A 78 -12.48 -16.30 11.07
CA THR A 78 -11.66 -17.33 11.73
C THR A 78 -12.53 -18.42 12.34
N ASP A 79 -12.01 -19.65 12.39
CA ASP A 79 -12.63 -20.78 13.07
C ASP A 79 -12.47 -20.70 14.60
N ASP A 80 -13.00 -21.70 15.31
CA ASP A 80 -12.94 -21.79 16.78
C ASP A 80 -11.50 -21.88 17.33
N ASN A 81 -10.51 -22.22 16.48
CA ASN A 81 -9.10 -22.28 16.84
C ASN A 81 -8.34 -20.99 16.47
N GLY A 82 -9.03 -19.99 15.92
CA GLY A 82 -8.43 -18.75 15.43
C GLY A 82 -7.72 -18.88 14.08
N GLN A 83 -7.93 -19.98 13.36
CA GLN A 83 -7.38 -20.18 12.02
C GLN A 83 -8.29 -19.53 10.97
N ARG A 84 -7.70 -18.88 9.96
CA ARG A 84 -8.45 -18.22 8.88
C ARG A 84 -9.27 -19.23 8.09
N ILE A 85 -10.53 -18.90 7.83
CA ILE A 85 -11.43 -19.71 7.03
C ILE A 85 -11.18 -19.43 5.55
N LEU A 86 -11.11 -20.51 4.76
CA LEU A 86 -10.92 -20.47 3.31
C LEU A 86 -12.22 -20.83 2.59
N ASP A 87 -12.44 -20.25 1.41
CA ASP A 87 -13.43 -20.74 0.48
C ASP A 87 -12.93 -21.99 -0.27
N HIS A 88 -13.77 -22.54 -1.16
CA HIS A 88 -13.43 -23.72 -1.96
C HIS A 88 -12.28 -23.49 -2.95
N ASN A 89 -12.00 -22.23 -3.28
CA ASN A 89 -10.94 -21.79 -4.18
C ASN A 89 -9.68 -21.36 -3.43
N GLY A 90 -9.61 -21.53 -2.10
CA GLY A 90 -8.43 -21.23 -1.30
C GLY A 90 -8.20 -19.74 -1.01
N PHE A 91 -9.23 -18.89 -1.15
CA PHE A 91 -9.22 -17.49 -0.74
C PHE A 91 -9.76 -17.32 0.68
N TRP A 92 -9.35 -16.25 1.36
CA TRP A 92 -9.85 -15.95 2.70
C TRP A 92 -11.29 -15.45 2.61
N LEU A 93 -12.15 -15.97 3.48
CA LEU A 93 -13.49 -15.43 3.64
C LEU A 93 -13.45 -14.23 4.58
N ASN A 94 -14.21 -13.20 4.21
CA ASN A 94 -14.37 -11.98 4.98
C ASN A 94 -15.86 -11.79 5.30
N GLU A 95 -16.14 -11.09 6.39
CA GLU A 95 -17.45 -10.44 6.57
C GLU A 95 -17.73 -9.57 5.34
N THR A 96 -18.99 -9.45 4.93
CA THR A 96 -19.37 -8.53 3.86
C THR A 96 -19.88 -7.24 4.46
N LEU A 97 -19.24 -6.12 4.11
CA LEU A 97 -19.67 -4.79 4.54
C LEU A 97 -20.64 -4.18 3.53
N THR A 98 -21.66 -3.50 4.02
CA THR A 98 -22.61 -2.75 3.19
C THR A 98 -22.20 -1.28 3.11
N PRO A 99 -22.19 -0.66 1.92
CA PRO A 99 -21.96 0.78 1.79
C PRO A 99 -23.13 1.56 2.40
N ALA A 100 -22.84 2.74 2.94
CA ALA A 100 -23.84 3.69 3.44
C ALA A 100 -24.35 4.63 2.34
N GLY A 101 -23.59 4.80 1.27
CA GLY A 101 -23.96 5.53 0.06
C GLY A 101 -24.15 4.61 -1.15
N GLN A 102 -24.46 5.22 -2.29
CA GLN A 102 -24.63 4.52 -3.55
C GLN A 102 -23.94 5.28 -4.69
N ASN A 103 -23.42 4.53 -5.65
CA ASN A 103 -22.96 5.02 -6.95
C ASN A 103 -23.09 3.89 -7.99
N ILE A 104 -22.57 4.10 -9.21
CA ILE A 104 -22.65 3.09 -10.26
C ILE A 104 -21.96 1.76 -9.88
N VAL A 105 -20.91 1.77 -9.06
CA VAL A 105 -20.25 0.54 -8.60
C VAL A 105 -21.18 -0.26 -7.69
N THR A 106 -21.86 0.38 -6.74
CA THR A 106 -22.81 -0.31 -5.86
C THR A 106 -24.01 -0.83 -6.64
N GLU A 107 -24.52 -0.05 -7.62
CA GLU A 107 -25.61 -0.49 -8.49
C GLU A 107 -25.23 -1.72 -9.33
N LEU A 108 -24.03 -1.74 -9.90
CA LEU A 108 -23.53 -2.88 -10.66
C LEU A 108 -23.25 -4.09 -9.76
N TYR A 109 -22.78 -3.85 -8.53
CA TYR A 109 -22.53 -4.91 -7.55
C TYR A 109 -23.82 -5.68 -7.21
N ASP A 110 -24.90 -4.94 -6.93
CA ASP A 110 -26.21 -5.52 -6.65
C ASP A 110 -26.82 -6.17 -7.92
N LYS A 111 -26.73 -5.50 -9.07
CA LYS A 111 -27.28 -5.98 -10.35
C LYS A 111 -26.71 -7.33 -10.78
N HIS A 112 -25.44 -7.59 -10.47
CA HIS A 112 -24.74 -8.81 -10.83
C HIS A 112 -24.66 -9.83 -9.68
N ASP A 113 -25.44 -9.63 -8.60
CA ASP A 113 -25.50 -10.52 -7.43
C ASP A 113 -24.12 -10.84 -6.83
N LEU A 114 -23.23 -9.84 -6.73
CA LEU A 114 -21.84 -10.02 -6.31
C LEU A 114 -21.66 -10.17 -4.79
N HIS A 115 -22.73 -10.25 -4.01
CA HIS A 115 -22.65 -10.35 -2.56
C HIS A 115 -21.87 -11.60 -2.11
N GLY A 116 -20.87 -11.39 -1.27
CA GLY A 116 -20.05 -12.46 -0.69
C GLY A 116 -18.93 -12.98 -1.60
N THR A 117 -18.73 -12.40 -2.79
CA THR A 117 -17.54 -12.67 -3.61
C THR A 117 -16.34 -11.88 -3.10
N VAL A 118 -15.13 -12.43 -3.25
CA VAL A 118 -13.88 -11.73 -2.93
C VAL A 118 -13.66 -10.58 -3.92
N HIS A 119 -13.09 -9.47 -3.46
CA HIS A 119 -12.90 -8.25 -4.28
C HIS A 119 -12.19 -8.44 -5.63
N HIS A 120 -11.31 -9.44 -5.82
CA HIS A 120 -10.72 -9.68 -7.15
C HIS A 120 -11.76 -10.20 -8.16
N GLU A 121 -12.73 -11.00 -7.70
CA GLU A 121 -13.81 -11.56 -8.51
C GLU A 121 -14.84 -10.49 -8.81
N SER A 122 -15.38 -9.83 -7.77
CA SER A 122 -16.33 -8.73 -7.98
C SER A 122 -15.69 -7.57 -8.73
N GLY A 123 -14.45 -7.22 -8.40
CA GLY A 123 -13.69 -6.17 -9.07
C GLY A 123 -13.52 -6.42 -10.56
N ALA A 124 -13.31 -7.68 -10.98
CA ALA A 124 -13.23 -8.03 -12.39
C ALA A 124 -14.57 -7.82 -13.12
N VAL A 125 -15.70 -8.24 -12.52
CA VAL A 125 -17.04 -8.01 -13.10
C VAL A 125 -17.34 -6.51 -13.19
N ILE A 126 -17.05 -5.75 -12.14
CA ILE A 126 -17.22 -4.29 -12.15
C ILE A 126 -16.34 -3.65 -13.22
N THR A 127 -15.08 -4.07 -13.34
CA THR A 127 -14.14 -3.56 -14.36
C THR A 127 -14.67 -3.76 -15.77
N GLU A 128 -15.17 -4.97 -16.10
CA GLU A 128 -15.76 -5.25 -17.41
C GLU A 128 -16.91 -4.30 -17.74
N ASN A 129 -17.83 -4.11 -16.78
CA ASN A 129 -19.02 -3.29 -16.98
C ASN A 129 -18.68 -1.79 -17.08
N ILE A 130 -17.80 -1.29 -16.20
CA ILE A 130 -17.39 0.12 -16.19
C ILE A 130 -16.62 0.45 -17.47
N LEU A 131 -15.65 -0.37 -17.87
CA LEU A 131 -14.89 -0.09 -19.10
C LEU A 131 -15.77 -0.22 -20.35
N GLY A 132 -16.77 -1.11 -20.33
CA GLY A 132 -17.77 -1.23 -21.40
C GLY A 132 -18.71 -0.02 -21.55
N MET A 133 -18.76 0.89 -20.56
CA MET A 133 -19.46 2.18 -20.69
C MET A 133 -18.67 3.21 -21.51
N TYR A 134 -17.39 2.95 -21.76
CA TYR A 134 -16.48 3.80 -22.52
C TYR A 134 -16.12 3.15 -23.86
N ASP A 135 -15.56 3.93 -24.79
CA ASP A 135 -15.11 3.44 -26.11
C ASP A 135 -13.76 2.69 -26.04
N PHE A 136 -13.56 1.80 -25.05
CA PHE A 136 -12.43 0.87 -25.05
C PHE A 136 -12.70 -0.30 -26.01
N GLU A 137 -11.65 -0.79 -26.67
CA GLU A 137 -11.76 -1.97 -27.52
C GLU A 137 -12.11 -3.22 -26.68
N PRO A 138 -12.97 -4.13 -27.17
CA PRO A 138 -13.38 -5.32 -26.41
C PRO A 138 -12.21 -6.17 -25.89
N ASP A 139 -11.15 -6.31 -26.69
CA ASP A 139 -9.94 -7.07 -26.30
C ASP A 139 -9.20 -6.39 -25.13
N PHE A 140 -9.21 -5.06 -25.07
CA PHE A 140 -8.63 -4.31 -23.95
C PHE A 140 -9.46 -4.49 -22.69
N VAL A 141 -10.79 -4.42 -22.79
CA VAL A 141 -11.71 -4.66 -21.66
C VAL A 141 -11.49 -6.07 -21.09
N GLN A 142 -11.48 -7.09 -21.96
CA GLN A 142 -11.22 -8.47 -21.55
C GLN A 142 -9.86 -8.61 -20.88
N ALA A 143 -8.83 -7.94 -21.40
CA ALA A 143 -7.51 -7.96 -20.80
C ALA A 143 -7.48 -7.30 -19.42
N ALA A 144 -8.12 -6.14 -19.24
CA ALA A 144 -8.17 -5.43 -17.97
C ALA A 144 -8.90 -6.26 -16.91
N THR A 145 -10.04 -6.84 -17.27
CA THR A 145 -10.80 -7.76 -16.43
C THR A 145 -9.96 -8.96 -16.00
N ALA A 146 -9.19 -9.57 -16.91
CA ALA A 146 -8.33 -10.70 -16.58
C ALA A 146 -7.17 -10.32 -15.65
N VAL A 147 -6.59 -9.13 -15.82
CA VAL A 147 -5.52 -8.61 -14.96
C VAL A 147 -6.06 -8.33 -13.55
N VAL A 148 -7.24 -7.69 -13.45
CA VAL A 148 -7.92 -7.48 -12.17
C VAL A 148 -8.30 -8.81 -11.51
N LEU A 149 -8.78 -9.81 -12.26
CA LEU A 149 -9.11 -11.10 -11.67
C LEU A 149 -7.87 -11.79 -11.04
N ALA A 150 -6.70 -11.63 -11.66
CA ALA A 150 -5.47 -12.33 -11.30
C ALA A 150 -4.64 -11.66 -10.18
N HIS A 151 -5.03 -10.47 -9.70
CA HIS A 151 -4.22 -9.72 -8.73
C HIS A 151 -4.17 -10.38 -7.34
N LEU A 152 -5.04 -11.35 -7.05
CA LEU A 152 -4.91 -12.22 -5.88
C LEU A 152 -4.58 -13.66 -6.27
N LYS A 153 -3.70 -14.28 -5.47
CA LYS A 153 -3.25 -15.66 -5.67
C LYS A 153 -3.88 -16.60 -4.62
N PRO A 154 -4.64 -17.62 -5.03
CA PRO A 154 -5.24 -18.57 -4.10
C PRO A 154 -4.19 -19.49 -3.45
N MET A 155 -4.49 -19.95 -2.24
CA MET A 155 -3.55 -20.78 -1.46
C MET A 155 -3.37 -22.21 -2.01
N ASN A 156 -4.36 -22.73 -2.74
CA ASN A 156 -4.39 -24.09 -3.28
C ASN A 156 -4.18 -24.14 -4.80
N LEU A 157 -3.59 -23.09 -5.38
CA LEU A 157 -3.38 -22.96 -6.82
C LEU A 157 -2.54 -24.12 -7.38
N THR A 158 -3.06 -24.84 -8.37
CA THR A 158 -2.32 -25.90 -9.07
C THR A 158 -1.30 -25.33 -10.05
N ALA A 159 -0.36 -26.15 -10.52
CA ALA A 159 0.62 -25.70 -11.52
C ALA A 159 -0.04 -25.38 -12.88
N GLU A 160 -1.10 -26.11 -13.22
CA GLU A 160 -1.92 -25.89 -14.41
C GLU A 160 -2.71 -24.58 -14.30
N ASP A 161 -3.39 -24.35 -13.17
CA ASP A 161 -4.15 -23.11 -12.95
C ASP A 161 -3.24 -21.89 -12.87
N PHE A 162 -2.05 -22.04 -12.28
CA PHE A 162 -1.05 -20.97 -12.27
C PHE A 162 -0.65 -20.57 -13.69
N LYS A 163 -0.38 -21.53 -14.58
CA LYS A 163 -0.05 -21.24 -15.97
C LYS A 163 -1.20 -20.58 -16.71
N LEU A 164 -2.45 -20.90 -16.37
CA LEU A 164 -3.61 -20.28 -16.99
C LEU A 164 -3.81 -18.84 -16.51
N LEU A 165 -3.77 -18.63 -15.19
CA LEU A 165 -4.05 -17.35 -14.55
C LEU A 165 -2.94 -16.32 -14.77
N TYR A 166 -1.68 -16.76 -14.85
CA TYR A 166 -0.51 -15.89 -14.98
C TYR A 166 0.21 -16.06 -16.34
N ASN A 167 -0.51 -16.48 -17.39
CA ASN A 167 0.05 -16.57 -18.75
C ASN A 167 0.41 -15.21 -19.39
N ARG A 168 -0.13 -14.12 -18.84
CA ARG A 168 0.13 -12.74 -19.26
C ARG A 168 1.07 -12.07 -18.30
N ILE A 169 1.95 -11.23 -18.84
CA ILE A 169 2.92 -10.51 -18.03
C ILE A 169 2.22 -9.48 -17.13
N GLU A 170 1.14 -8.86 -17.60
CA GLU A 170 0.39 -7.86 -16.84
C GLU A 170 -0.31 -8.46 -15.60
N ASN A 171 -0.78 -9.71 -15.70
CA ASN A 171 -1.34 -10.44 -14.56
C ASN A 171 -0.28 -10.66 -13.48
N GLN A 172 0.95 -10.99 -13.89
CA GLN A 172 2.07 -11.19 -12.97
C GLN A 172 2.52 -9.87 -12.35
N VAL A 173 2.67 -8.83 -13.17
CA VAL A 173 3.13 -7.50 -12.74
C VAL A 173 2.16 -6.86 -11.75
N LEU A 174 0.84 -6.90 -12.00
CA LEU A 174 -0.10 -6.30 -11.07
C LEU A 174 -0.14 -7.08 -9.74
N TYR A 175 -0.13 -8.42 -9.78
CA TYR A 175 -0.03 -9.25 -8.58
C TYR A 175 1.23 -8.92 -7.77
N ASP A 176 2.38 -8.80 -8.44
CA ASP A 176 3.65 -8.49 -7.77
C ASP A 176 3.62 -7.09 -7.15
N ALA A 177 3.11 -6.09 -7.87
CA ALA A 177 2.99 -4.72 -7.37
C ALA A 177 2.07 -4.61 -6.15
N ASP A 178 0.90 -5.25 -6.22
CA ASP A 178 -0.09 -5.31 -5.14
C ASP A 178 0.46 -6.06 -3.91
N THR A 179 1.20 -7.15 -4.13
CA THR A 179 1.85 -7.90 -3.06
C THR A 179 2.97 -7.10 -2.40
N MET A 180 3.73 -6.33 -3.19
CA MET A 180 4.90 -5.60 -2.73
C MET A 180 4.55 -4.38 -1.87
N ASP A 181 3.62 -3.52 -2.32
CA ASP A 181 3.32 -2.24 -1.65
C ASP A 181 2.99 -2.35 -0.15
N PRO A 182 2.18 -3.30 0.34
CA PRO A 182 1.85 -3.41 1.76
C PRO A 182 2.88 -4.22 2.58
N ASN A 183 3.89 -4.83 1.93
CA ASN A 183 4.76 -5.82 2.56
C ASN A 183 6.25 -5.49 2.54
N VAL A 184 6.76 -4.76 1.55
CA VAL A 184 8.19 -4.53 1.36
C VAL A 184 8.48 -3.05 1.12
N GLY A 185 9.56 -2.55 1.73
CA GLY A 185 10.01 -1.15 1.55
C GLY A 185 9.42 -0.16 2.55
N TYR A 186 9.62 1.12 2.25
CA TYR A 186 9.21 2.24 3.09
C TYR A 186 7.70 2.47 3.07
N THR A 187 6.99 2.15 1.98
CA THR A 187 5.52 2.21 1.96
C THR A 187 4.91 1.16 2.90
N ALA A 188 5.52 -0.03 2.97
CA ALA A 188 5.17 -1.06 3.94
C ALA A 188 5.53 -0.66 5.37
N PHE A 189 6.65 0.04 5.58
CA PHE A 189 7.00 0.60 6.89
C PHE A 189 5.98 1.64 7.36
N PHE A 190 5.59 2.58 6.48
CA PHE A 190 4.51 3.55 6.76
C PHE A 190 3.22 2.83 7.18
N ARG A 191 2.84 1.78 6.46
CA ARG A 191 1.67 0.97 6.81
C ARG A 191 1.86 0.27 8.17
N ASN A 192 3.04 -0.27 8.42
CA ASN A 192 3.35 -1.00 9.66
C ASN A 192 3.22 -0.09 10.90
N ILE A 193 3.85 1.08 10.90
CA ILE A 193 3.78 1.98 12.05
C ILE A 193 2.35 2.37 12.37
N HIS A 194 1.53 2.73 11.37
CA HIS A 194 0.12 3.11 11.57
C HIS A 194 -0.76 1.95 12.02
N ILE A 195 -0.44 0.71 11.66
CA ILE A 195 -1.13 -0.47 12.21
C ILE A 195 -0.78 -0.64 13.68
N HIS A 196 0.51 -0.64 14.00
CA HIS A 196 0.99 -0.93 15.35
C HIS A 196 0.64 0.18 16.34
N SER A 197 0.82 1.45 15.97
CA SER A 197 0.49 2.61 16.79
C SER A 197 -0.99 2.65 17.14
N TYR A 198 -1.87 2.45 16.16
CA TYR A 198 -3.31 2.38 16.37
C TYR A 198 -3.67 1.36 17.46
N PHE A 199 -3.23 0.11 17.31
CA PHE A 199 -3.57 -0.95 18.26
C PHE A 199 -2.89 -0.81 19.62
N ALA A 200 -1.71 -0.18 19.69
CA ALA A 200 -1.02 0.09 20.94
C ALA A 200 -1.72 1.19 21.73
N LEU A 201 -2.13 2.29 21.07
CA LEU A 201 -2.85 3.40 21.70
C LEU A 201 -4.24 2.98 22.19
N GLN A 202 -4.93 2.07 21.50
CA GLN A 202 -6.17 1.46 22.01
C GLN A 202 -5.95 0.67 23.31
N ARG A 203 -4.72 0.19 23.57
CA ARG A 203 -4.32 -0.48 24.83
C ARG A 203 -3.71 0.49 25.84
N GLY A 204 -3.62 1.77 25.51
CA GLY A 204 -3.26 2.87 26.41
C GLY A 204 -1.91 3.52 26.17
N ASN A 205 -0.95 2.88 25.49
CA ASN A 205 0.35 3.49 25.22
C ASN A 205 1.04 2.88 23.99
N PHE A 206 1.83 3.70 23.30
CA PHE A 206 2.79 3.26 22.29
C PHE A 206 4.21 3.43 22.82
N ASP A 207 4.99 2.35 22.85
CA ASP A 207 6.39 2.36 23.25
C ASP A 207 7.28 2.44 22.00
N LEU A 208 7.89 3.61 21.80
CA LEU A 208 8.73 3.91 20.65
C LEU A 208 9.99 3.01 20.62
N GLU A 209 10.63 2.82 21.76
CA GLU A 209 11.87 2.06 21.84
C GLU A 209 11.59 0.57 21.58
N ASP A 210 10.56 0.02 22.22
CA ASP A 210 10.15 -1.37 21.99
C ASP A 210 9.74 -1.58 20.52
N TYR A 211 8.99 -0.64 19.92
CA TYR A 211 8.64 -0.71 18.50
C TYR A 211 9.90 -0.80 17.61
N VAL A 212 10.85 0.13 17.76
CA VAL A 212 12.09 0.17 16.97
C VAL A 212 12.91 -1.11 17.16
N ARG A 213 13.05 -1.61 18.39
CA ARG A 213 13.79 -2.83 18.69
C ARG A 213 13.16 -4.09 18.09
N ASN A 214 11.85 -4.09 17.85
CA ASN A 214 11.12 -5.22 17.25
C ASN A 214 11.04 -5.18 15.72
N LEU A 215 11.41 -4.07 15.06
CA LEU A 215 11.40 -3.95 13.59
C LEU A 215 12.16 -5.07 12.86
N PRO A 216 13.32 -5.60 13.32
CA PRO A 216 14.05 -6.66 12.61
C PRO A 216 13.21 -7.91 12.40
N ARG A 217 12.43 -8.28 13.42
CA ARG A 217 11.56 -9.46 13.34
C ARG A 217 10.51 -9.25 12.25
N TRP A 218 9.93 -8.05 12.20
CA TRP A 218 8.95 -7.71 11.17
C TRP A 218 9.61 -7.70 9.78
N ILE A 219 10.70 -6.94 9.59
CA ILE A 219 11.42 -6.85 8.31
C ILE A 219 11.81 -8.24 7.81
N ASN A 220 12.46 -9.06 8.64
CA ASN A 220 12.90 -10.40 8.25
C ASN A 220 11.74 -11.33 7.87
N SER A 221 10.57 -11.15 8.49
CA SER A 221 9.37 -11.91 8.11
C SER A 221 8.85 -11.60 6.70
N LYS A 222 9.35 -10.54 6.06
CA LYS A 222 8.89 -10.09 4.74
C LYS A 222 9.66 -10.67 3.56
N GLN A 223 10.80 -11.33 3.80
CA GLN A 223 11.61 -11.94 2.74
C GLN A 223 10.82 -12.97 1.92
N GLU A 224 9.92 -13.72 2.56
CA GLU A 224 9.09 -14.71 1.87
C GLU A 224 8.20 -14.07 0.78
N PHE A 225 7.80 -12.80 0.92
CA PHE A 225 7.05 -12.11 -0.13
C PHE A 225 7.94 -11.86 -1.35
N VAL A 226 9.18 -11.38 -1.13
CA VAL A 226 10.18 -11.15 -2.19
C VAL A 226 10.43 -12.43 -2.98
N ASP A 227 10.68 -13.53 -2.28
CA ASP A 227 11.02 -14.82 -2.90
C ASP A 227 9.89 -15.41 -3.76
N LYS A 228 8.64 -14.99 -3.50
CA LYS A 228 7.43 -15.49 -4.16
C LYS A 228 6.91 -14.59 -5.29
N LEU A 229 7.50 -13.42 -5.51
CA LEU A 229 7.16 -12.57 -6.64
C LEU A 229 7.43 -13.31 -7.96
N LEU A 230 6.61 -13.04 -8.97
CA LEU A 230 6.53 -13.82 -10.19
C LEU A 230 7.56 -13.37 -11.22
N THR A 231 7.71 -12.06 -11.40
CA THR A 231 8.62 -11.46 -12.39
C THR A 231 10.02 -11.22 -11.84
N GLU A 232 11.02 -11.17 -12.73
CA GLU A 232 12.41 -10.94 -12.33
C GLU A 232 12.63 -9.51 -11.86
N SER A 233 12.09 -8.52 -12.57
CA SER A 233 12.21 -7.12 -12.16
C SER A 233 11.52 -6.83 -10.83
N SER A 234 10.38 -7.49 -10.53
CA SER A 234 9.74 -7.33 -9.23
C SER A 234 10.58 -7.89 -8.10
N ARG A 235 11.23 -9.05 -8.28
CA ARG A 235 12.18 -9.58 -7.30
C ARG A 235 13.37 -8.65 -7.08
N GLU A 236 13.92 -8.07 -8.14
CA GLU A 236 15.01 -7.09 -8.05
C GLU A 236 14.59 -5.84 -7.27
N VAL A 237 13.46 -5.22 -7.64
CA VAL A 237 12.93 -4.02 -6.98
C VAL A 237 12.58 -4.31 -5.52
N ALA A 238 11.90 -5.43 -5.26
CA ALA A 238 11.53 -5.82 -3.91
C ALA A 238 12.74 -6.12 -3.03
N GLN A 239 13.78 -6.77 -3.56
CA GLN A 239 15.02 -6.99 -2.82
C GLN A 239 15.68 -5.65 -2.49
N ALA A 240 15.76 -4.71 -3.44
CA ALA A 240 16.30 -3.39 -3.19
C ALA A 240 15.49 -2.60 -2.13
N ARG A 241 14.16 -2.70 -2.16
CA ARG A 241 13.27 -2.15 -1.12
C ARG A 241 13.55 -2.76 0.25
N GLN A 242 13.75 -4.07 0.29
CA GLN A 242 14.02 -4.80 1.51
C GLN A 242 15.38 -4.45 2.12
N ASP A 243 16.41 -4.35 1.28
CA ASP A 243 17.76 -3.93 1.69
C ASP A 243 17.74 -2.49 2.28
N ARG A 244 16.99 -1.58 1.64
CA ARG A 244 16.77 -0.22 2.17
C ARG A 244 16.05 -0.25 3.52
N ASN A 245 15.02 -1.08 3.66
CA ASN A 245 14.27 -1.20 4.92
C ASN A 245 15.17 -1.73 6.06
N GLN A 246 16.05 -2.69 5.77
CA GLN A 246 17.07 -3.16 6.71
C GLN A 246 18.04 -2.04 7.11
N HIS A 247 18.49 -1.23 6.15
CA HIS A 247 19.36 -0.09 6.43
C HIS A 247 18.67 0.98 7.29
N LEU A 248 17.43 1.35 6.94
CA LEU A 248 16.62 2.30 7.69
C LEU A 248 16.44 1.87 9.16
N PHE A 249 16.19 0.58 9.38
CA PHE A 249 16.10 0.04 10.73
C PHE A 249 17.41 0.22 11.52
N LEU A 250 18.57 -0.07 10.91
CA LEU A 250 19.86 0.10 11.58
C LEU A 250 20.07 1.56 11.99
N GLN A 251 19.70 2.50 11.11
CA GLN A 251 19.72 3.93 11.45
C GLN A 251 18.80 4.25 12.63
N MET A 252 17.58 3.72 12.67
CA MET A 252 16.64 3.94 13.78
C MET A 252 17.13 3.35 15.11
N VAL A 253 17.82 2.21 15.08
CA VAL A 253 18.45 1.64 16.30
C VAL A 253 19.60 2.50 16.77
N ASP A 254 20.48 2.95 15.87
CA ASP A 254 21.56 3.87 16.22
C ASP A 254 21.01 5.18 16.78
N GLU A 255 19.84 5.62 16.33
CA GLU A 255 19.18 6.80 16.88
C GLU A 255 18.71 6.65 18.34
N LEU A 256 18.53 5.42 18.84
CA LEU A 256 18.18 5.18 20.24
C LEU A 256 19.30 5.57 21.21
N ASP A 257 20.56 5.69 20.76
CA ASP A 257 21.68 6.08 21.61
C ASP A 257 21.68 7.58 21.97
N ASP A 258 20.98 8.42 21.20
CA ASP A 258 20.78 9.85 21.46
C ASP A 258 19.31 10.23 21.22
N MET A 259 18.43 9.69 22.06
CA MET A 259 16.98 9.92 21.91
C MET A 259 16.59 11.39 22.00
N GLU A 260 17.31 12.23 22.74
CA GLU A 260 17.00 13.66 22.87
C GLU A 260 17.11 14.37 21.53
N ILE A 261 18.25 14.18 20.84
CA ILE A 261 18.46 14.76 19.50
C ILE A 261 17.55 14.10 18.47
N ASN A 262 17.46 12.77 18.46
CA ASN A 262 16.81 12.06 17.35
C ASN A 262 15.28 12.11 17.41
N ARG A 263 14.67 12.28 18.59
CA ARG A 263 13.23 12.60 18.66
C ARG A 263 12.92 13.99 18.14
N LYS A 264 13.87 14.94 18.28
CA LYS A 264 13.70 16.31 17.77
C LYS A 264 13.98 16.39 16.26
N TYR A 265 15.04 15.75 15.78
CA TYR A 265 15.62 15.97 14.44
C TYR A 265 15.64 14.74 13.52
N GLY A 266 15.53 13.53 14.06
CA GLY A 266 15.77 12.27 13.34
C GLY A 266 14.52 11.48 12.99
N LEU A 267 14.74 10.24 12.57
CA LEU A 267 13.70 9.27 12.20
C LEU A 267 12.79 8.91 13.38
N LEU A 268 13.30 8.92 14.61
CA LEU A 268 12.47 8.75 15.80
C LEU A 268 11.38 9.85 15.88
N GLY A 269 11.72 11.10 15.57
CA GLY A 269 10.75 12.20 15.50
C GLY A 269 9.71 12.03 14.40
N VAL A 270 10.09 11.43 13.26
CA VAL A 270 9.16 11.05 12.19
C VAL A 270 8.19 9.96 12.64
N ILE A 271 8.67 8.95 13.37
CA ILE A 271 7.81 7.92 13.96
C ILE A 271 6.82 8.54 14.95
N GLU A 272 7.26 9.45 15.83
CA GLU A 272 6.37 10.13 16.77
C GLU A 272 5.30 10.96 16.05
N TYR A 273 5.66 11.62 14.95
CA TYR A 273 4.68 12.26 14.08
C TYR A 273 3.67 11.25 13.52
N PHE A 274 4.10 10.13 12.94
CA PHE A 274 3.17 9.11 12.44
C PHE A 274 2.23 8.58 13.53
N VAL A 275 2.77 8.32 14.73
CA VAL A 275 1.98 7.89 15.89
C VAL A 275 0.92 8.93 16.28
N SER A 276 1.20 10.23 16.11
CA SER A 276 0.25 11.31 16.41
C SER A 276 -0.94 11.41 15.46
N VAL A 277 -0.89 10.79 14.27
CA VAL A 277 -1.91 10.92 13.21
C VAL A 277 -2.47 9.57 12.74
N THR A 278 -2.64 8.65 13.68
CA THR A 278 -2.95 7.23 13.44
C THR A 278 -4.42 6.89 13.20
N GLU A 279 -5.37 7.80 13.47
CA GLU A 279 -6.81 7.48 13.33
C GLU A 279 -7.22 7.26 11.86
N ASP A 280 -6.87 8.18 10.98
CA ASP A 280 -7.16 8.10 9.53
C ASP A 280 -5.98 8.63 8.69
N PRO A 281 -4.83 7.95 8.71
CA PRO A 281 -3.60 8.47 8.13
C PRO A 281 -3.67 8.57 6.61
N HIS A 282 -3.49 9.79 6.06
CA HIS A 282 -3.35 9.98 4.62
C HIS A 282 -1.87 10.05 4.23
N PHE A 283 -1.42 9.15 3.34
CA PHE A 283 0.00 9.02 2.96
C PHE A 283 0.55 10.32 2.35
N LEU A 284 -0.10 10.84 1.30
CA LEU A 284 0.41 12.02 0.59
C LEU A 284 0.42 13.27 1.48
N ASN A 285 -0.64 13.52 2.26
CA ASN A 285 -0.67 14.66 3.19
C ASN A 285 0.43 14.58 4.25
N GLN A 286 0.75 13.38 4.76
CA GLN A 286 1.83 13.21 5.73
C GLN A 286 3.21 13.39 5.09
N LEU A 287 3.41 12.87 3.88
CA LEU A 287 4.64 13.07 3.12
C LEU A 287 4.86 14.56 2.81
N ASP A 288 3.81 15.24 2.33
CA ASP A 288 3.79 16.68 2.07
C ASP A 288 4.12 17.49 3.32
N TYR A 289 3.45 17.22 4.45
CA TYR A 289 3.76 17.87 5.72
C TYR A 289 5.20 17.62 6.17
N LEU A 290 5.70 16.39 6.06
CA LEU A 290 7.07 16.07 6.46
C LEU A 290 8.10 16.85 5.63
N GLN A 291 7.86 16.99 4.32
CA GLN A 291 8.75 17.67 3.38
C GLN A 291 8.67 19.20 3.47
N ASN A 292 7.46 19.74 3.62
CA ASN A 292 7.20 21.17 3.46
C ASN A 292 7.05 21.93 4.78
N GLU A 293 6.81 21.22 5.89
CA GLU A 293 6.64 21.84 7.20
C GLU A 293 7.61 21.27 8.25
N TRP A 294 7.58 19.96 8.49
CA TRP A 294 8.34 19.34 9.58
C TRP A 294 9.85 19.49 9.37
N LEU A 295 10.39 19.02 8.24
CA LEU A 295 11.82 19.05 7.96
C LEU A 295 12.37 20.48 7.87
N PRO A 296 11.73 21.43 7.15
CA PRO A 296 12.15 22.83 7.16
C PRO A 296 12.14 23.46 8.55
N GLN A 297 11.14 23.16 9.38
CA GLN A 297 11.10 23.65 10.76
C GLN A 297 12.26 23.11 11.58
N ARG A 298 12.63 21.82 11.43
CA ARG A 298 13.78 21.24 12.12
C ARG A 298 15.10 21.86 11.65
N GLN A 299 15.25 22.12 10.35
CA GLN A 299 16.42 22.83 9.82
C GLN A 299 16.53 24.26 10.39
N GLN A 300 15.42 24.97 10.53
CA GLN A 300 15.39 26.28 11.16
C GLN A 300 15.82 26.21 12.63
N TRP A 301 15.27 25.27 13.41
CA TRP A 301 15.65 25.08 14.82
C TRP A 301 17.14 24.76 14.98
N LEU A 302 17.71 23.95 14.08
CA LEU A 302 19.14 23.67 14.10
C LEU A 302 19.99 24.94 13.93
N ALA A 303 19.55 25.86 13.06
CA ALA A 303 20.25 27.12 12.80
C ALA A 303 20.09 28.14 13.94
N GLU A 304 18.94 28.15 14.62
CA GLU A 304 18.56 29.21 15.57
C GLU A 304 18.73 28.80 17.05
N GLU A 305 18.51 27.54 17.39
CA GLU A 305 18.38 27.09 18.79
C GLU A 305 19.56 26.23 19.27
N GLU A 306 20.18 25.45 18.38
CA GLU A 306 21.26 24.53 18.76
C GLU A 306 22.61 25.23 18.83
N ASN A 307 23.00 25.62 20.05
CA ASN A 307 24.19 26.41 20.32
C ASN A 307 25.46 25.57 20.52
N GLY A 308 25.34 24.28 20.84
CA GLY A 308 26.48 23.40 21.06
C GLY A 308 27.00 22.79 19.75
N ALA A 309 28.26 23.03 19.40
CA ALA A 309 28.85 22.52 18.14
C ALA A 309 28.67 21.00 17.97
N SER A 310 28.95 20.23 19.02
CA SER A 310 28.78 18.76 18.98
C SER A 310 27.32 18.33 18.84
N ALA A 311 26.37 19.04 19.46
CA ALA A 311 24.94 18.74 19.33
C ALA A 311 24.43 19.09 17.92
N ARG A 312 24.90 20.22 17.37
CA ARG A 312 24.60 20.66 16.00
C ARG A 312 25.06 19.64 14.96
N ASP A 313 26.27 19.10 15.11
CA ASP A 313 26.79 18.07 14.18
C ASP A 313 25.92 16.81 14.21
N ARG A 314 25.52 16.34 15.40
CA ARG A 314 24.64 15.16 15.52
C ARG A 314 23.23 15.42 14.99
N ALA A 315 22.66 16.59 15.28
CA ALA A 315 21.36 16.99 14.76
C ALA A 315 21.37 17.16 13.23
N GLN A 316 22.46 17.67 12.65
CA GLN A 316 22.61 17.72 11.18
C GLN A 316 22.58 16.32 10.57
N VAL A 317 23.34 15.37 11.14
CA VAL A 317 23.33 13.97 10.68
C VAL A 317 21.92 13.36 10.78
N ALA A 318 21.17 13.67 11.83
CA ALA A 318 19.79 13.21 11.98
C ALA A 318 18.86 13.81 10.91
N ILE A 319 18.97 15.11 10.63
CA ILE A 319 18.23 15.79 9.56
C ILE A 319 18.56 15.18 8.19
N ASP A 320 19.83 14.93 7.90
CA ASP A 320 20.28 14.37 6.61
C ASP A 320 19.68 12.97 6.39
N ARG A 321 19.55 12.15 7.44
CA ARG A 321 18.88 10.85 7.37
C ARG A 321 17.39 10.98 7.07
N VAL A 322 16.71 11.95 7.68
CA VAL A 322 15.29 12.20 7.41
C VAL A 322 15.10 12.67 5.96
N ASP A 323 15.94 13.57 5.47
CA ASP A 323 15.87 14.06 4.09
C ASP A 323 16.06 12.93 3.05
N ASP A 324 17.04 12.05 3.28
CA ASP A 324 17.26 10.85 2.45
C ASP A 324 16.05 9.90 2.52
N PHE A 325 15.53 9.62 3.72
CA PHE A 325 14.34 8.79 3.90
C PHE A 325 13.13 9.36 3.15
N LEU A 326 12.84 10.66 3.26
CA LEU A 326 11.71 11.29 2.58
C LEU A 326 11.90 11.28 1.06
N THR A 327 13.11 11.54 0.57
CA THR A 327 13.44 11.48 -0.86
C THR A 327 13.18 10.08 -1.41
N LEU A 328 13.68 9.05 -0.73
CA LEU A 328 13.51 7.66 -1.15
C LEU A 328 12.05 7.19 -1.00
N LEU A 329 11.33 7.62 0.04
CA LEU A 329 9.91 7.30 0.22
C LEU A 329 9.06 7.90 -0.91
N THR A 330 9.32 9.14 -1.32
CA THR A 330 8.64 9.76 -2.48
C THR A 330 8.87 8.92 -3.74
N ARG A 331 10.13 8.60 -4.05
CA ARG A 331 10.48 7.84 -5.26
C ARG A 331 9.87 6.44 -5.24
N GLU A 332 9.89 5.76 -4.10
CA GLU A 332 9.27 4.45 -3.91
C GLU A 332 7.74 4.51 -4.11
N SER A 333 7.09 5.55 -3.60
CA SER A 333 5.64 5.75 -3.76
C SER A 333 5.22 6.09 -5.19
N ASN A 334 6.14 6.66 -5.98
CA ASN A 334 5.97 6.89 -7.42
C ASN A 334 6.29 5.65 -8.26
N GLY A 335 6.67 4.52 -7.65
CA GLY A 335 7.03 3.29 -8.34
C GLY A 335 8.44 3.28 -8.94
N GLU A 336 9.26 4.31 -8.71
CA GLU A 336 10.56 4.47 -9.37
C GLU A 336 11.63 3.48 -8.89
N ILE A 337 11.57 3.09 -7.60
CA ILE A 337 12.60 2.29 -6.89
C ILE A 337 12.03 1.24 -5.95
#